data_AF-A0A0T5XBZ7-F1
#
_entry.id   AF-A0A0T5XBZ7-F1
#
_cell.length_a   1.000
_cell.length_b   1.000
_cell.length_c   1.000
_cell.angle_alpha   90.00
_cell.angle_beta   90.00
_cell.angle_gamma   90.00
#
_symmetry.space_group_name_H-M   'P 1'
#
loop_
_entity.id
_entity.type
_entity.pdbx_description
1 polymer ?
#
loop_
_entity_poly.entity_id
_entity_poly.type
_entity_poly.pdbx_seq_one_letter_code
_entity_poly.pdbx_strand_id
1 'polypeptide(L)'
;MKSSENLALELASVIEEMASRLEGIAGLLKKERRLIGGGDYLALQNAIKELERSASDFLSLEGNRDRLAREISALLHCEPKISALASCTDEAEAAALLEAAKKLQSSMAVLKSELDITSRLLDESKRYGEMILSQLSSLAGGGTFSIQG
;
A
#
# COMPACT_ATOMS: atom_id res chain seq x y z
N MET A 1 7.39 -32.45 13.30
CA MET A 1 6.07 -31.83 13.11
C MET A 1 6.15 -30.43 13.68
N LYS A 2 5.88 -29.37 12.90
CA LYS A 2 5.70 -28.03 13.47
C LYS A 2 4.41 -28.07 14.33
N SER A 3 4.48 -27.60 15.58
CA SER A 3 3.29 -27.44 16.44
C SER A 3 2.41 -26.31 15.89
N SER A 4 1.09 -26.38 16.09
CA SER A 4 0.17 -25.29 15.73
C SER A 4 0.57 -23.97 16.37
N GLU A 5 1.11 -24.03 17.59
CA GLU A 5 1.62 -22.89 18.36
C GLU A 5 2.72 -22.11 17.64
N ASN A 6 3.69 -22.82 17.06
CA ASN A 6 4.76 -22.16 16.31
C ASN A 6 4.23 -21.51 15.03
N LEU A 7 3.22 -22.11 14.39
CA LEU A 7 2.62 -21.56 13.18
C LEU A 7 1.75 -20.32 13.45
N ALA A 8 1.01 -20.27 14.57
CA ALA A 8 0.20 -19.11 14.93
C ALA A 8 1.07 -17.88 15.24
N LEU A 9 2.18 -18.05 15.97
CA LEU A 9 3.15 -16.99 16.21
C LEU A 9 3.89 -16.57 14.92
N GLU A 10 4.23 -17.53 14.05
CA GLU A 10 4.80 -17.25 12.72
C GLU A 10 3.82 -16.40 11.87
N LEU A 11 2.53 -16.74 11.89
CA LEU A 11 1.48 -15.97 11.21
C LEU A 11 1.34 -14.56 11.79
N ALA A 12 1.32 -14.42 13.12
CA ALA A 12 1.27 -13.11 13.77
C ALA A 12 2.45 -12.23 13.35
N SER A 13 3.67 -12.78 13.34
CA SER A 13 4.88 -12.08 12.90
C SER A 13 4.80 -11.63 11.43
N VAL A 14 4.28 -12.47 10.53
CA VAL A 14 4.07 -12.08 9.12
C VAL A 14 3.06 -10.93 9.01
N ILE A 15 1.98 -10.95 9.79
CA ILE A 15 0.98 -9.86 9.80
C ILE A 15 1.58 -8.56 10.33
N GLU A 16 2.44 -8.63 11.35
CA GLU A 16 3.18 -7.46 11.84
C GLU A 16 4.14 -6.89 10.81
N GLU A 17 4.87 -7.76 10.09
CA GLU A 17 5.74 -7.32 9.00
C GLU A 17 4.93 -6.64 7.90
N MET A 18 3.79 -7.22 7.50
CA MET A 18 2.86 -6.62 6.55
C MET A 18 2.44 -5.21 7.00
N ALA A 19 2.08 -5.03 8.28
CA ALA A 19 1.70 -3.72 8.81
C ALA A 19 2.83 -2.69 8.68
N SER A 20 4.06 -3.11 9.02
CA SER A 20 5.26 -2.26 8.88
C SER A 20 5.54 -1.90 7.40
N ARG A 21 5.34 -2.84 6.47
CA ARG A 21 5.47 -2.55 5.02
C ARG A 21 4.45 -1.52 4.56
N LEU A 22 3.19 -1.60 5.02
CA LEU A 22 2.17 -0.60 4.66
C LEU A 22 2.53 0.80 5.18
N GLU A 23 3.08 0.91 6.38
CA GLU A 23 3.58 2.18 6.92
C GLU A 23 4.74 2.73 6.07
N GLY A 24 5.65 1.86 5.63
CA GLY A 24 6.73 2.21 4.71
C GLY A 24 6.21 2.74 3.37
N ILE A 25 5.24 2.05 2.76
CA ILE A 25 4.60 2.49 1.51
C ILE A 25 3.92 3.85 1.71
N ALA A 26 3.18 4.04 2.80
CA ALA A 26 2.56 5.33 3.12
C ALA A 26 3.61 6.45 3.26
N GLY A 27 4.77 6.16 3.87
CA GLY A 27 5.90 7.09 3.96
C GLY A 27 6.49 7.44 2.59
N LEU A 28 6.60 6.46 1.69
CA LEU A 28 7.06 6.66 0.32
C LEU A 28 6.07 7.51 -0.51
N LEU A 29 4.76 7.31 -0.38
CA LEU A 29 3.75 8.16 -1.01
C LEU A 29 3.85 9.63 -0.56
N LYS A 30 4.15 9.87 0.72
CA LYS A 30 4.43 11.24 1.23
C LYS A 30 5.71 11.82 0.63
N LYS A 31 6.74 11.00 0.39
CA LYS A 31 8.00 11.41 -0.23
C LYS A 31 7.77 11.75 -1.70
N GLU A 32 7.08 10.89 -2.45
CA GLU A 32 6.68 11.10 -3.84
C GLU A 32 5.96 12.43 -4.01
N ARG A 33 4.91 12.68 -3.20
CA ARG A 33 4.13 13.93 -3.24
C ARG A 33 4.99 15.19 -3.04
N ARG A 34 5.96 15.14 -2.13
CA ARG A 34 6.88 16.27 -1.90
C ARG A 34 7.82 16.51 -3.08
N LEU A 35 8.19 15.46 -3.81
CA LEU A 35 9.10 15.53 -4.95
C LEU A 35 8.42 16.00 -6.24
N ILE A 36 7.11 15.74 -6.41
CA ILE A 36 6.34 16.18 -7.59
C ILE A 36 6.43 17.72 -7.80
N GLY A 37 6.61 18.51 -6.73
CA GLY A 37 6.80 19.96 -6.84
C GLY A 37 8.26 20.45 -6.83
N GLY A 38 9.24 19.56 -6.64
CA GLY A 38 10.62 19.94 -6.29
C GLY A 38 11.62 19.98 -7.45
N GLY A 39 11.23 19.61 -8.67
CA GLY A 39 12.11 19.61 -9.85
C GLY A 39 13.15 18.48 -9.89
N ASP A 40 13.36 17.73 -8.80
CA ASP A 40 14.25 16.58 -8.75
C ASP A 40 13.55 15.31 -9.27
N TYR A 41 13.55 15.17 -10.59
CA TYR A 41 12.96 14.03 -11.28
C TYR A 41 13.65 12.70 -10.95
N LEU A 42 14.96 12.72 -10.67
CA LEU A 42 15.71 11.51 -10.36
C LEU A 42 15.28 10.96 -8.99
N ALA A 43 15.15 11.84 -7.98
CA ALA A 43 14.62 11.47 -6.68
C ALA A 43 13.18 10.95 -6.78
N LEU A 44 12.33 11.58 -7.61
CA LEU A 44 10.96 11.13 -7.85
C LEU A 44 10.93 9.73 -8.46
N GLN A 45 11.72 9.48 -9.51
CA GLN A 45 11.80 8.19 -10.16
C GLN A 45 12.30 7.08 -9.21
N ASN A 46 13.26 7.40 -8.35
CA ASN A 46 13.74 6.47 -7.34
C ASN A 46 12.66 6.15 -6.30
N ALA A 47 11.89 7.15 -5.85
CA ALA A 47 10.78 6.94 -4.92
C ALA A 47 9.68 6.04 -5.52
N ILE A 48 9.37 6.20 -6.82
CA ILE A 48 8.41 5.34 -7.53
C ILE A 48 8.93 3.89 -7.59
N LYS A 49 10.21 3.67 -7.93
CA LYS A 49 10.81 2.33 -7.92
C LYS A 49 10.81 1.69 -6.52
N GLU A 50 11.02 2.48 -5.47
CA GLU A 50 10.92 2.03 -4.07
C GLU A 50 9.47 1.63 -3.72
N LEU A 51 8.47 2.37 -4.20
CA LEU A 51 7.05 2.04 -4.05
C LEU A 51 6.70 0.72 -4.72
N GLU A 52 7.11 0.53 -5.98
CA GLU A 52 6.86 -0.70 -6.75
C GLU A 52 7.46 -1.93 -6.05
N ARG A 53 8.71 -1.83 -5.60
CA ARG A 53 9.38 -2.91 -4.84
C ARG A 53 8.64 -3.20 -3.54
N SER A 54 8.30 -2.18 -2.77
CA SER A 54 7.61 -2.34 -1.49
C SER A 54 6.23 -2.97 -1.66
N ALA A 55 5.51 -2.63 -2.73
CA ALA A 55 4.23 -3.25 -3.06
C ALA A 55 4.39 -4.73 -3.45
N SER A 56 5.42 -5.07 -4.24
CA SER A 56 5.74 -6.46 -4.59
C SER A 56 6.10 -7.30 -3.36
N ASP A 57 6.90 -6.74 -2.44
CA ASP A 57 7.28 -7.40 -1.19
C ASP A 57 6.05 -7.65 -0.31
N PHE A 58 5.14 -6.68 -0.22
CA PHE A 58 3.87 -6.84 0.50
C PHE A 58 2.99 -7.96 -0.07
N LEU A 59 2.89 -8.06 -1.40
CA LEU A 59 2.13 -9.14 -2.05
C LEU A 59 2.74 -10.53 -1.77
N SER A 60 4.07 -10.60 -1.66
CA SER A 60 4.76 -11.83 -1.28
C SER A 60 4.44 -12.24 0.17
N LEU A 61 4.39 -11.26 1.10
CA LEU A 61 3.97 -11.49 2.48
C LEU A 61 2.50 -11.92 2.58
N GLU A 62 1.61 -11.34 1.79
CA GLU A 62 0.19 -11.74 1.73
C GLU A 62 0.04 -13.20 1.29
N GLY A 63 0.85 -13.65 0.31
CA GLY A 63 0.94 -15.05 -0.08
C GLY A 63 1.40 -15.97 1.06
N ASN A 64 2.40 -15.54 1.84
CA ASN A 64 2.86 -16.29 3.00
C ASN A 64 1.81 -16.35 4.11
N ARG A 65 1.15 -15.22 4.39
CA ARG A 65 0.06 -15.11 5.36
C ARG A 65 -1.10 -16.04 5.00
N ASP A 66 -1.54 -16.04 3.75
CA ASP A 66 -2.61 -16.95 3.27
C ASP A 66 -2.20 -18.42 3.40
N ARG A 67 -0.96 -18.77 3.03
CA ARG A 67 -0.43 -20.13 3.19
C ARG A 67 -0.47 -20.57 4.66
N LEU A 68 0.07 -19.77 5.58
CA LEU A 68 0.10 -20.07 7.01
C LEU A 68 -1.30 -20.17 7.61
N ALA A 69 -2.19 -19.23 7.27
CA ALA A 69 -3.58 -19.27 7.73
C ALA A 69 -4.29 -20.55 7.30
N ARG A 70 -4.07 -21.01 6.06
CA ARG A 70 -4.62 -22.28 5.57
C ARG A 70 -4.02 -23.50 6.28
N GLU A 71 -2.71 -23.53 6.48
CA GLU A 71 -2.04 -24.60 7.23
C GLU A 71 -2.59 -24.74 8.65
N ILE A 72 -2.71 -23.63 9.39
CA ILE A 72 -3.27 -23.62 10.74
C ILE A 72 -4.74 -24.05 10.72
N SER A 73 -5.53 -23.51 9.77
CA SER A 73 -6.95 -23.85 9.65
C SER A 73 -7.19 -25.35 9.40
N ALA A 74 -6.30 -25.99 8.64
CA ALA A 74 -6.35 -27.42 8.38
C ALA A 74 -5.99 -28.26 9.62
N LEU A 75 -5.04 -27.79 10.44
CA LEU A 75 -4.64 -28.45 11.68
C LEU A 75 -5.70 -28.31 12.79
N LEU A 76 -6.35 -27.15 12.88
CA LEU A 76 -7.32 -26.83 13.92
C LEU A 76 -8.78 -27.06 13.48
N HIS A 77 -9.00 -27.49 12.24
CA HIS A 77 -10.32 -27.72 11.64
C HIS A 77 -11.26 -26.50 11.73
N CYS A 78 -10.72 -25.31 11.47
CA CYS A 78 -11.47 -24.05 11.51
C CYS A 78 -11.35 -23.28 10.19
N GLU A 79 -11.94 -22.08 10.12
CA GLU A 79 -11.81 -21.22 8.93
C GLU A 79 -10.46 -20.51 8.90
N PRO A 80 -9.86 -20.24 7.71
CA PRO A 80 -8.61 -19.49 7.55
C PRO A 80 -8.82 -17.98 7.73
N LYS A 81 -9.58 -17.57 8.76
CA LYS A 81 -9.82 -16.18 9.15
C LYS A 81 -9.17 -15.94 10.51
N ILE A 82 -8.51 -14.81 10.70
CA ILE A 82 -7.80 -14.49 11.95
C ILE A 82 -8.69 -14.65 13.19
N SER A 83 -9.96 -14.22 13.13
CA SER A 83 -10.90 -14.37 14.24
C SER A 83 -11.22 -15.83 14.56
N ALA A 84 -11.31 -16.69 13.54
CA ALA A 84 -11.57 -18.12 13.71
C ALA A 84 -10.31 -18.84 14.21
N LEU A 85 -9.14 -18.52 13.66
CA LEU A 85 -7.85 -19.02 14.13
C LEU A 85 -7.66 -18.68 15.62
N ALA A 86 -7.83 -17.41 16.00
CA ALA A 86 -7.71 -16.94 17.38
C ALA A 86 -8.69 -17.64 18.35
N SER A 87 -9.86 -18.09 17.87
CA SER A 87 -10.81 -18.84 18.70
C SER A 87 -10.45 -20.31 18.90
N CYS A 88 -9.52 -20.84 18.09
CA CYS A 88 -9.09 -22.23 18.10
C CYS A 88 -7.66 -22.43 18.61
N THR A 89 -6.93 -21.34 18.86
CA THR A 89 -5.58 -21.32 19.43
C THR A 89 -5.61 -21.04 20.93
N ASP A 90 -4.45 -21.10 21.59
CA ASP A 90 -4.35 -20.69 22.99
C ASP A 90 -4.50 -19.16 23.16
N GLU A 91 -4.59 -18.71 24.42
CA GLU A 91 -4.83 -17.30 24.75
C GLU A 91 -3.68 -16.38 24.28
N ALA A 92 -2.43 -16.85 24.36
CA ALA A 92 -1.26 -16.05 23.99
C ALA A 92 -1.17 -15.86 22.47
N GLU A 93 -1.35 -16.94 21.71
CA GLU A 93 -1.42 -16.96 20.25
C GLU A 93 -2.61 -16.12 19.74
N ALA A 94 -3.78 -16.28 20.36
CA ALA A 94 -4.96 -15.52 20.03
C ALA A 94 -4.74 -14.01 20.21
N ALA A 95 -4.13 -13.62 21.34
CA ALA A 95 -3.79 -12.23 21.60
C ALA A 95 -2.81 -11.67 20.55
N ALA A 96 -1.75 -12.42 20.23
CA ALA A 96 -0.76 -12.01 19.21
C ALA A 96 -1.39 -11.83 17.83
N LEU A 97 -2.23 -12.79 17.39
CA LEU A 97 -2.93 -12.72 16.11
C LEU A 97 -3.87 -11.52 16.01
N LEU A 98 -4.63 -11.24 17.08
CA LEU A 98 -5.58 -10.14 17.11
C LEU A 98 -4.88 -8.77 17.19
N GLU A 99 -3.81 -8.64 17.97
CA GLU A 99 -2.98 -7.43 18.03
C GLU A 99 -2.35 -7.12 16.67
N ALA A 100 -1.73 -8.13 16.04
CA ALA A 100 -1.13 -7.98 14.71
C ALA A 100 -2.17 -7.57 13.67
N ALA A 101 -3.34 -8.21 13.66
CA ALA A 101 -4.43 -7.87 12.73
C ALA A 101 -4.96 -6.45 12.93
N LYS A 102 -5.12 -6.01 14.19
CA LYS A 102 -5.52 -4.64 14.52
C LYS A 102 -4.49 -3.62 14.03
N LYS A 103 -3.20 -3.92 14.21
CA LYS A 103 -2.10 -3.08 13.69
C LYS A 103 -2.15 -3.00 12.17
N LEU A 104 -2.27 -4.12 11.47
CA LEU A 104 -2.39 -4.16 10.00
C LEU A 104 -3.60 -3.34 9.51
N GLN A 105 -4.74 -3.45 10.19
CA GLN A 105 -5.94 -2.67 9.86
C GLN A 105 -5.71 -1.16 10.01
N SER A 106 -5.01 -0.75 11.07
CA SER A 106 -4.62 0.66 11.27
C SER A 106 -3.69 1.15 10.16
N SER A 107 -2.64 0.38 9.84
CA SER A 107 -1.69 0.74 8.77
C SER A 107 -2.36 0.80 7.40
N MET A 108 -3.34 -0.07 7.13
CA MET A 108 -4.16 -0.03 5.92
C MET A 108 -5.00 1.24 5.82
N ALA A 109 -5.59 1.69 6.93
CA ALA A 109 -6.36 2.94 6.97
C ALA A 109 -5.47 4.16 6.67
N VAL A 110 -4.25 4.18 7.21
CA VAL A 110 -3.25 5.22 6.92
C VAL A 110 -2.89 5.19 5.43
N LEU A 111 -2.53 4.03 4.88
CA LEU A 111 -2.20 3.90 3.46
C LEU A 111 -3.33 4.39 2.56
N LYS A 112 -4.56 3.97 2.84
CA LYS A 112 -5.75 4.39 2.07
C LYS A 112 -5.91 5.91 2.07
N SER A 113 -5.73 6.56 3.22
CA SER A 113 -5.77 8.01 3.34
C SER A 113 -4.68 8.68 2.48
N GLU A 114 -3.44 8.19 2.53
CA GLU A 114 -2.35 8.76 1.74
C GLU A 114 -2.54 8.56 0.24
N LEU A 115 -3.09 7.40 -0.18
CA LEU A 115 -3.40 7.13 -1.58
C LEU A 115 -4.52 8.03 -2.11
N ASP A 116 -5.56 8.29 -1.30
CA ASP A 116 -6.64 9.21 -1.67
C ASP A 116 -6.11 10.63 -1.90
N ILE A 117 -5.25 11.12 -1.00
CA ILE A 117 -4.61 12.43 -1.14
C ILE A 117 -3.76 12.48 -2.43
N THR A 118 -2.90 11.49 -2.65
CA THR A 118 -2.04 11.46 -3.84
C THR A 118 -2.85 11.38 -5.13
N SER A 119 -3.92 10.57 -5.17
CA SER A 119 -4.78 10.42 -6.34
C SER A 119 -5.51 11.72 -6.67
N ARG A 120 -6.07 12.41 -5.66
CA ARG A 120 -6.73 13.71 -5.84
C ARG A 120 -5.78 14.77 -6.39
N LEU A 121 -4.54 14.81 -5.90
CA LEU A 121 -3.53 15.75 -6.40
C LEU A 121 -3.14 15.48 -7.86
N LEU A 122 -3.04 14.21 -8.26
CA LEU A 122 -2.77 13.84 -9.65
C LEU A 122 -3.93 14.23 -10.57
N ASP A 123 -5.17 13.98 -10.13
CA ASP A 123 -6.37 14.39 -10.87
C ASP A 123 -6.47 15.91 -11.04
N GLU A 124 -6.18 16.67 -9.97
CA GLU A 124 -6.13 18.14 -10.02
C GLU A 124 -5.03 18.63 -10.98
N SER A 125 -3.81 18.07 -10.88
CA SER A 125 -2.70 18.40 -11.78
C SER A 125 -3.05 18.16 -13.25
N LYS A 126 -3.67 17.01 -13.55
CA LYS A 126 -4.15 16.68 -14.90
C LYS A 126 -5.17 17.70 -15.41
N ARG A 127 -6.18 18.05 -14.59
CA ARG A 127 -7.21 19.04 -14.95
C ARG A 127 -6.61 20.42 -15.24
N TYR A 128 -5.64 20.86 -14.43
CA TYR A 128 -4.93 22.12 -14.66
C TYR A 128 -4.16 22.09 -15.99
N GLY A 129 -3.47 20.99 -16.29
CA GLY A 129 -2.76 20.80 -17.56
C GLY A 129 -3.69 20.87 -18.78
N GLU A 130 -4.82 20.16 -18.73
CA GLU A 130 -5.85 20.19 -19.79
C GLU A 130 -6.41 21.60 -20.01
N MET A 131 -6.68 22.34 -18.91
CA MET A 131 -7.14 23.72 -18.99
C MET A 131 -6.12 24.65 -19.65
N ILE A 132 -4.84 24.57 -19.27
CA ILE A 132 -3.77 25.37 -19.88
C ILE A 132 -3.65 25.03 -21.36
N LEU A 133 -3.65 23.76 -21.73
CA LEU A 133 -3.60 23.33 -23.13
C LEU A 133 -4.79 23.85 -23.93
N SER A 134 -6.00 23.83 -23.37
CA SER A 134 -7.19 24.39 -23.99
C SER A 134 -7.07 25.91 -24.20
N GLN A 135 -6.54 26.64 -23.23
CA GLN A 135 -6.33 28.09 -23.32
C GLN A 135 -5.27 28.44 -24.37
N LEU A 136 -4.13 27.73 -24.36
CA LEU A 136 -3.05 27.93 -25.33
C LEU A 136 -3.51 27.56 -26.76
N SER A 137 -4.27 26.49 -26.92
CA SER A 137 -4.82 26.08 -28.22
C SER A 137 -5.84 27.10 -28.74
N SER A 138 -6.68 27.67 -27.86
CA SER A 138 -7.60 28.76 -28.20
C SER A 138 -6.85 30.03 -28.65
N LEU A 139 -5.76 30.39 -27.97
CA LEU A 139 -4.90 31.51 -28.36
C LEU A 139 -4.19 31.27 -29.71
N ALA A 140 -3.71 30.05 -29.95
CA ALA A 140 -3.08 29.68 -31.21
C ALA A 140 -4.08 29.65 -32.39
N GLY A 141 -5.32 29.22 -32.15
CA GLY A 141 -6.40 29.22 -33.15
C GLY A 141 -7.08 30.57 -33.38
N GLY A 142 -6.85 31.56 -32.51
CA GLY A 142 -7.47 32.89 -32.52
C GLY A 142 -6.81 33.95 -33.42
N GLY A 143 -5.74 33.62 -34.15
CA GLY A 143 -5.28 34.45 -35.29
C GLY A 143 -4.10 35.41 -35.06
N THR A 144 -3.25 35.24 -34.04
CA THR A 144 -2.03 36.07 -33.89
C THR A 144 -0.70 35.31 -33.90
N PHE A 145 -0.69 33.98 -33.87
CA PHE A 145 0.52 33.15 -34.03
C PHE A 145 0.58 32.48 -35.41
N SER A 146 0.80 33.27 -36.45
CA SER A 146 1.27 32.74 -37.73
C SER A 146 2.80 32.69 -37.69
N ILE A 147 3.38 31.52 -37.42
CA ILE A 147 4.80 31.30 -37.72
C ILE A 147 4.89 31.12 -39.23
N GLN A 148 5.25 32.19 -39.96
CA GLN A 148 5.66 32.08 -41.35
C GLN A 148 6.92 31.21 -41.40
N GLY A 149 6.85 30.13 -42.18
CA GLY A 149 7.98 29.26 -42.50
C GLY A 149 8.98 29.93 -43.44
#